data_AF-A0A1I7ZJ11-F1
#
_entry.id   AF-A0A1I7ZJ11-F1
#
_cell.length_a   1.000
_cell.length_b   1.000
_cell.length_c   1.000
_cell.angle_alpha   90.00
_cell.angle_beta   90.00
_cell.angle_gamma   90.00
#
_symmetry.space_group_name_H-M   'P 1'
#
loop_
_entity.id
_entity.type
_entity.pdbx_description
1 polymer ?
#
loop_
_entity_poly.entity_id
_entity_poly.type
_entity_poly.pdbx_seq_one_letter_code
_entity_poly.pdbx_strand_id
1 'polypeptide(L)'
;MPSECDAPSASEAGLASLEGFTFKEVLNSDITRKSIFVLLEKDGKNAILICDKQPFAENPLEAEKWIKGSKMNLLVKNDIYGNYEQEIPAKLNGVKSTLIYPATEKHVLKYRAQDRYLIAETGVDYETITLPHILESNLSVQWVYNCLDHKSEQDRLIFEDPDEHNGFQLYPDLKWNGETMENLYCQALVRRRGIKSVRDLTADDIPLLENVLEKSKKAIRERYGVNPAQIKAYFHYQPSFYHLHMHLVKVGYDAPGGSMYSIPVEVAIGNLRIAGDYYKRATLPFMGKALDPLCQKFKAAGKIDF
;
A
#
# COMPACT_ATOMS: atom_id res chain seq x y z
N MET A 1 -6.68 37.33 42.68
CA MET A 1 -6.34 35.90 42.79
C MET A 1 -6.44 35.30 41.40
N PRO A 2 -5.38 35.35 40.58
CA PRO A 2 -5.33 34.64 39.32
C PRO A 2 -4.98 33.17 39.60
N SER A 3 -5.80 32.25 39.11
CA SER A 3 -5.57 30.82 39.18
C SER A 3 -4.26 30.46 38.47
N GLU A 4 -3.37 29.78 39.19
CA GLU A 4 -2.18 29.15 38.64
C GLU A 4 -2.60 28.18 37.54
N CYS A 5 -2.16 28.45 36.31
CA CYS A 5 -2.12 27.43 35.27
C CYS A 5 -1.07 26.41 35.71
N ASP A 6 -1.52 25.22 36.10
CA ASP A 6 -0.67 24.06 36.26
C ASP A 6 0.15 23.86 34.98
N ALA A 7 1.47 23.91 35.14
CA ALA A 7 2.39 23.48 34.10
C ALA A 7 2.17 21.98 33.83
N PRO A 8 2.19 21.53 32.57
CA PRO A 8 2.04 20.11 32.27
C PRO A 8 3.13 19.31 33.00
N SER A 9 2.71 18.26 33.70
CA SER A 9 3.57 17.30 34.37
C SER A 9 4.62 16.74 33.39
N ALA A 10 5.84 16.52 33.88
CA ALA A 10 7.03 16.13 33.12
C ALA A 10 7.00 14.74 32.42
N SER A 11 5.84 14.25 31.98
CA SER A 11 5.65 12.95 31.31
C SER A 11 5.42 13.04 29.80
N GLU A 12 5.42 14.22 29.18
CA GLU A 12 5.24 14.39 27.72
C GLU A 12 6.51 14.87 26.99
N ALA A 13 7.66 14.90 27.64
CA ALA A 13 8.93 15.11 26.95
C ALA A 13 9.34 13.81 26.25
N GLY A 14 9.34 13.82 24.92
CA GLY A 14 9.83 12.70 24.11
C GLY A 14 11.24 12.27 24.55
N LEU A 15 11.53 10.97 24.42
CA LEU A 15 12.79 10.38 24.81
C LEU A 15 13.95 10.97 23.97
N ALA A 16 14.89 11.68 24.62
CA ALA A 16 16.00 12.35 23.93
C ALA A 16 17.21 11.43 23.62
N SER A 17 17.24 10.22 24.20
CA SER A 17 18.37 9.29 24.10
C SER A 17 17.88 7.84 24.19
N LEU A 18 18.52 6.92 23.45
CA LEU A 18 18.28 5.47 23.54
C LEU A 18 19.05 4.81 24.70
N GLU A 19 19.54 5.58 25.66
CA GLU A 19 20.21 5.05 26.84
C GLU A 19 19.29 4.12 27.66
N GLY A 20 19.86 2.98 28.08
CA GLY A 20 19.15 1.91 28.78
C GLY A 20 18.36 0.95 27.87
N PHE A 21 18.31 1.19 26.56
CA PHE A 21 17.78 0.19 25.62
C PHE A 21 18.87 -0.80 25.22
N THR A 22 18.55 -2.09 25.29
CA THR A 22 19.43 -3.17 24.85
C THR A 22 18.92 -3.74 23.53
N PHE A 23 19.79 -3.87 22.52
CA PHE A 23 19.46 -4.53 21.27
C PHE A 23 19.13 -6.00 21.48
N LYS A 24 18.09 -6.50 20.79
CA LYS A 24 17.74 -7.94 20.77
C LYS A 24 17.92 -8.54 19.40
N GLU A 25 17.31 -7.94 18.38
CA GLU A 25 17.35 -8.47 17.01
C GLU A 25 16.93 -7.42 15.97
N VAL A 26 17.28 -7.68 14.72
CA VAL A 26 16.68 -7.00 13.57
C VAL A 26 15.39 -7.74 13.20
N LEU A 27 14.25 -7.06 13.32
CA LEU A 27 12.95 -7.61 12.95
C LEU A 27 12.79 -7.69 11.43
N ASN A 28 13.19 -6.63 10.71
CA ASN A 28 13.03 -6.53 9.26
C ASN A 28 13.97 -5.46 8.67
N SER A 29 14.19 -5.53 7.36
CA SER A 29 14.88 -4.51 6.56
C SER A 29 14.14 -4.32 5.23
N ASP A 30 13.80 -3.08 4.91
CA ASP A 30 13.21 -2.70 3.63
C ASP A 30 14.26 -1.94 2.81
N ILE A 31 14.89 -2.65 1.87
CA ILE A 31 15.96 -2.10 1.03
C ILE A 31 15.47 -1.01 0.08
N THR A 32 14.21 -1.08 -0.36
CA THR A 32 13.62 -0.14 -1.31
C THR A 32 13.35 1.20 -0.61
N ARG A 33 12.80 1.14 0.62
CA ARG A 33 12.57 2.32 1.45
C ARG A 33 13.80 2.77 2.24
N LYS A 34 14.86 1.94 2.24
CA LYS A 34 16.10 2.15 3.01
C LYS A 34 15.79 2.26 4.52
N SER A 35 14.98 1.33 5.00
CA SER A 35 14.46 1.28 6.37
C SER A 35 14.91 0.02 7.11
N ILE A 36 15.16 0.13 8.41
CA ILE A 36 15.42 -1.03 9.29
C ILE A 36 14.49 -0.99 10.51
N PHE A 37 14.06 -2.16 10.96
CA PHE A 37 13.17 -2.36 12.09
C PHE A 37 13.88 -3.22 13.11
N VAL A 38 14.04 -2.71 14.34
CA VAL A 38 14.88 -3.30 15.37
C VAL A 38 14.07 -3.53 16.63
N LEU A 39 14.19 -4.72 17.23
CA LEU A 39 13.67 -5.00 18.57
C LEU A 39 14.72 -4.64 19.62
N LEU A 40 14.28 -3.87 20.60
CA LEU A 40 15.03 -3.46 21.77
C LEU A 40 14.29 -3.93 23.04
N GLU A 41 15.00 -3.93 24.17
CA GLU A 41 14.42 -4.15 25.49
C GLU A 41 14.86 -3.06 26.45
N LYS A 42 13.93 -2.60 27.30
CA LYS A 42 14.21 -1.72 28.43
C LYS A 42 13.27 -2.06 29.59
N ASP A 43 13.85 -2.30 30.76
CA ASP A 43 13.12 -2.63 32.00
C ASP A 43 12.16 -3.83 31.85
N GLY A 44 12.63 -4.87 31.15
CA GLY A 44 11.84 -6.09 30.87
C GLY A 44 10.68 -5.89 29.88
N LYS A 45 10.60 -4.74 29.20
CA LYS A 45 9.58 -4.43 28.20
C LYS A 45 10.21 -4.27 26.83
N ASN A 46 9.54 -4.81 25.81
CA ASN A 46 9.95 -4.67 24.42
C ASN A 46 9.82 -3.21 23.95
N ALA A 47 10.69 -2.82 23.02
CA ALA A 47 10.62 -1.60 22.23
C ALA A 47 10.91 -1.90 20.78
N ILE A 48 10.28 -1.19 19.84
CA ILE A 48 10.62 -1.30 18.43
C ILE A 48 11.14 0.05 17.96
N LEU A 49 12.35 0.05 17.42
CA LEU A 49 12.95 1.20 16.76
C LEU A 49 12.92 1.00 15.26
N ILE A 50 12.26 1.93 14.56
CA ILE A 50 12.19 1.97 13.10
C ILE A 50 13.07 3.12 12.65
N CYS A 51 14.00 2.88 11.74
CA CYS A 51 14.95 3.86 11.24
C CYS A 51 14.87 3.94 9.71
N ASP A 52 14.56 5.12 9.18
CA ASP A 52 14.43 5.40 7.75
C ASP A 52 15.52 6.39 7.30
N LYS A 53 16.27 6.02 6.25
CA LYS A 53 17.08 7.02 5.54
C LYS A 53 16.16 8.07 4.89
N GLN A 54 16.51 9.33 5.05
CA GLN A 54 15.74 10.42 4.44
C GLN A 54 16.03 10.54 2.94
N PRO A 55 15.03 10.95 2.12
CA PRO A 55 15.28 11.35 0.75
C PRO A 55 16.21 12.56 0.71
N PHE A 56 16.93 12.72 -0.40
CA PHE A 56 17.71 13.93 -0.62
C PHE A 56 16.77 15.13 -0.77
N ALA A 57 17.21 16.29 -0.25
CA ALA A 57 16.48 17.53 -0.48
C ALA A 57 16.53 17.91 -1.96
N GLU A 58 15.38 18.24 -2.53
CA GLU A 58 15.26 18.68 -3.94
C GLU A 58 15.62 20.18 -4.11
N ASN A 59 15.84 20.91 -3.02
CA ASN A 59 16.30 22.30 -3.06
C ASN A 59 17.75 22.37 -3.60
N PRO A 60 18.01 23.11 -4.69
CA PRO A 60 19.35 23.24 -5.25
C PRO A 60 20.43 23.74 -4.27
N LEU A 61 20.06 24.61 -3.32
CA LEU A 61 21.00 25.13 -2.32
C LEU A 61 21.43 24.04 -1.32
N GLU A 62 20.49 23.18 -0.91
CA GLU A 62 20.81 22.03 -0.08
C GLU A 62 21.60 20.99 -0.88
N ALA A 63 21.27 20.83 -2.17
CA ALA A 63 21.97 19.94 -3.08
C ALA A 63 23.45 20.30 -3.20
N GLU A 64 23.74 21.57 -3.42
CA GLU A 64 25.09 22.09 -3.53
C GLU A 64 25.91 21.86 -2.24
N LYS A 65 25.29 22.02 -1.06
CA LYS A 65 25.95 21.81 0.24
C LYS A 65 26.46 20.39 0.41
N TRP A 66 25.64 19.37 0.14
CA TRP A 66 26.09 17.98 0.31
C TRP A 66 27.07 17.58 -0.78
N ILE A 67 26.90 18.05 -2.03
CA ILE A 67 27.85 17.78 -3.13
C ILE A 67 29.25 18.31 -2.76
N LYS A 68 29.35 19.59 -2.35
CA LYS A 68 30.65 20.20 -2.00
C LYS A 68 31.22 19.69 -0.68
N GLY A 69 30.36 19.27 0.25
CA GLY A 69 30.78 18.77 1.57
C GLY A 69 31.18 17.30 1.57
N SER A 70 30.88 16.55 0.51
CA SER A 70 31.11 15.12 0.43
C SER A 70 32.51 14.74 -0.04
N LYS A 71 32.93 13.53 0.34
CA LYS A 71 34.09 12.85 -0.22
C LYS A 71 33.65 11.65 -1.02
N MET A 72 34.36 11.34 -2.10
CA MET A 72 34.03 10.23 -2.99
C MET A 72 35.20 9.26 -3.07
N ASN A 73 34.91 7.98 -2.89
CA ASN A 73 35.83 6.87 -3.06
C ASN A 73 35.39 6.07 -4.29
N LEU A 74 36.24 5.97 -5.31
CA LEU A 74 35.92 5.23 -6.52
C LEU A 74 35.85 3.73 -6.24
N LEU A 75 34.76 3.08 -6.63
CA LEU A 75 34.58 1.63 -6.52
C LEU A 75 34.90 0.95 -7.85
N VAL A 76 34.26 1.39 -8.94
CA VAL A 76 34.48 0.85 -10.28
C VAL A 76 34.25 1.93 -11.33
N LYS A 77 35.03 1.90 -12.41
CA LYS A 77 34.87 2.79 -13.56
C LYS A 77 34.84 1.98 -14.85
N ASN A 78 33.88 2.28 -15.71
CA ASN A 78 33.82 1.80 -17.08
C ASN A 78 33.53 2.98 -18.02
N ASP A 79 34.49 3.34 -18.86
CA ASP A 79 34.44 4.50 -19.75
C ASP A 79 34.02 5.79 -19.01
N ILE A 80 32.84 6.34 -19.32
CA ILE A 80 32.28 7.54 -18.68
C ILE A 80 31.47 7.25 -17.41
N TYR A 81 31.21 5.97 -17.08
CA TYR A 81 30.42 5.57 -15.92
C TYR A 81 31.32 5.19 -14.74
N GLY A 82 31.24 5.96 -13.65
CA GLY A 82 31.91 5.65 -12.38
C GLY A 82 30.89 5.37 -11.28
N ASN A 83 31.07 4.27 -10.55
CA ASN A 83 30.38 4.00 -9.29
C ASN A 83 31.30 4.38 -8.14
N TYR A 84 30.77 5.13 -7.18
CA TYR A 84 31.51 5.66 -6.05
C TYR A 84 30.77 5.37 -4.76
N GLU A 85 31.52 5.18 -3.68
CA GLU A 85 31.01 5.35 -2.33
C GLU A 85 31.16 6.82 -1.96
N GLN A 86 30.10 7.42 -1.42
CA GLN A 86 30.08 8.84 -1.06
C GLN A 86 29.85 9.03 0.43
N GLU A 87 30.80 9.68 1.08
CA GLU A 87 30.70 10.09 2.47
C GLU A 87 30.01 11.45 2.57
N ILE A 88 28.83 11.49 3.17
CA ILE A 88 28.04 12.72 3.37
C ILE A 88 28.29 13.27 4.77
N PRO A 89 28.46 14.60 4.94
CA PRO A 89 28.59 15.22 6.26
C PRO A 89 27.48 14.80 7.24
N ALA A 90 27.84 14.46 8.47
CA ALA A 90 26.91 13.91 9.47
C ALA A 90 25.66 14.77 9.71
N LYS A 91 25.80 16.10 9.70
CA LYS A 91 24.68 17.05 9.85
C LYS A 91 23.62 16.95 8.73
N LEU A 92 24.00 16.40 7.58
CA LEU A 92 23.15 16.24 6.40
C LEU A 92 22.70 14.77 6.20
N ASN A 93 23.14 13.84 7.05
CA ASN A 93 22.88 12.41 6.93
C ASN A 93 21.98 11.90 8.06
N GLY A 94 21.01 12.72 8.46
CA GLY A 94 20.03 12.39 9.50
C GLY A 94 19.22 11.14 9.16
N VAL A 95 18.86 10.38 10.18
CA VAL A 95 17.98 9.21 10.10
C VAL A 95 16.70 9.57 10.83
N LYS A 96 15.55 9.39 10.17
CA LYS A 96 14.26 9.52 10.86
C LYS A 96 14.03 8.26 11.66
N SER A 97 13.77 8.41 12.95
CA SER A 97 13.51 7.30 13.83
C SER A 97 12.11 7.36 14.44
N THR A 98 11.43 6.22 14.53
CA THR A 98 10.16 6.05 15.24
C THR A 98 10.37 5.00 16.33
N LEU A 99 10.07 5.35 17.58
CA LEU A 99 10.15 4.45 18.72
C LEU A 99 8.75 4.05 19.19
N ILE A 100 8.51 2.75 19.31
CA ILE A 100 7.30 2.18 19.92
C ILE A 100 7.72 1.55 21.24
N TYR A 101 7.32 2.15 22.36
CA TYR A 101 7.63 1.65 23.70
C TYR A 101 6.52 2.00 24.71
N PRO A 102 6.02 1.03 25.50
CA PRO A 102 6.30 -0.40 25.41
C PRO A 102 5.63 -1.05 24.18
N ALA A 103 6.34 -1.94 23.50
CA ALA A 103 5.84 -2.72 22.38
C ALA A 103 5.21 -4.04 22.89
N THR A 104 4.10 -4.45 22.26
CA THR A 104 3.47 -5.75 22.52
C THR A 104 3.97 -6.80 21.53
N GLU A 105 3.74 -8.08 21.82
CA GLU A 105 4.02 -9.16 20.85
C GLU A 105 3.31 -8.97 19.51
N LYS A 106 2.11 -8.36 19.51
CA LYS A 106 1.41 -7.99 18.26
C LYS A 106 2.20 -6.97 17.44
N HIS A 107 2.86 -6.00 18.08
CA HIS A 107 3.74 -5.07 17.39
C HIS A 107 4.97 -5.79 16.82
N VAL A 108 5.60 -6.67 17.61
CA VAL A 108 6.78 -7.44 17.17
C VAL A 108 6.45 -8.26 15.93
N LEU A 109 5.36 -9.03 15.96
CA LEU A 109 4.89 -9.84 14.83
C LEU A 109 4.55 -8.99 13.58
N LYS A 110 4.01 -7.78 13.78
CA LYS A 110 3.68 -6.85 12.69
C LYS A 110 4.91 -6.36 11.94
N TYR A 111 5.99 -6.06 12.65
CA TYR A 111 7.22 -5.50 12.07
C TYR A 111 8.28 -6.54 11.71
N ARG A 112 8.12 -7.79 12.15
CA ARG A 112 9.00 -8.89 11.75
C ARG A 112 8.85 -9.21 10.26
N ALA A 113 9.97 -9.43 9.60
CA ALA A 113 10.03 -9.94 8.25
C ALA A 113 9.29 -11.28 8.17
N GLN A 114 8.50 -11.44 7.13
CA GLN A 114 7.86 -12.70 6.82
C GLN A 114 8.23 -13.05 5.39
N ASP A 115 8.57 -14.32 5.20
CA ASP A 115 8.78 -14.86 3.86
C ASP A 115 7.52 -14.65 3.02
N ARG A 116 7.74 -14.37 1.75
CA ARG A 116 6.68 -14.09 0.78
C ARG A 116 6.76 -15.14 -0.30
N TYR A 117 5.62 -15.74 -0.61
CA TYR A 117 5.49 -16.80 -1.57
C TYR A 117 4.60 -16.34 -2.72
N LEU A 118 5.00 -16.69 -3.93
CA LEU A 118 4.18 -16.51 -5.10
C LEU A 118 3.28 -17.73 -5.26
N ILE A 119 1.97 -17.52 -5.23
CA ILE A 119 0.96 -18.55 -5.40
C ILE A 119 0.34 -18.36 -6.78
N ALA A 120 0.42 -19.38 -7.63
CA ALA A 120 -0.26 -19.41 -8.93
C ALA A 120 -1.61 -20.10 -8.79
N GLU A 121 -2.66 -19.34 -8.46
CA GLU A 121 -3.98 -19.90 -8.18
C GLU A 121 -4.77 -20.18 -9.45
N THR A 122 -5.12 -21.45 -9.69
CA THR A 122 -6.02 -21.83 -10.79
C THR A 122 -7.48 -21.50 -10.46
N GLY A 123 -8.37 -21.51 -11.47
CA GLY A 123 -9.82 -21.38 -11.21
C GLY A 123 -10.35 -22.43 -10.23
N VAL A 124 -9.84 -23.67 -10.29
CA VAL A 124 -10.21 -24.75 -9.36
C VAL A 124 -9.73 -24.45 -7.95
N ASP A 125 -8.52 -23.91 -7.79
CA ASP A 125 -7.99 -23.54 -6.47
C ASP A 125 -8.80 -22.39 -5.84
N TYR A 126 -9.25 -21.44 -6.66
CA TYR A 126 -10.16 -20.39 -6.18
C TYR A 126 -11.44 -20.99 -5.59
N GLU A 127 -12.14 -21.85 -6.33
CA GLU A 127 -13.41 -22.45 -5.90
C GLU A 127 -13.26 -23.36 -4.67
N THR A 128 -12.13 -24.07 -4.57
CA THR A 128 -11.92 -25.10 -3.54
C THR A 128 -11.16 -24.62 -2.30
N ILE A 129 -10.40 -23.52 -2.39
CA ILE A 129 -9.54 -23.02 -1.30
C ILE A 129 -9.90 -21.58 -0.95
N THR A 130 -9.80 -20.68 -1.94
CA THR A 130 -9.88 -19.23 -1.69
C THR A 130 -11.31 -18.78 -1.40
N LEU A 131 -12.28 -19.16 -2.21
CA LEU A 131 -13.68 -18.80 -2.01
C LEU A 131 -14.22 -19.32 -0.65
N PRO A 132 -14.00 -20.59 -0.24
CA PRO A 132 -14.33 -21.04 1.10
C PRO A 132 -13.67 -20.19 2.19
N HIS A 133 -12.38 -19.85 2.04
CA HIS A 133 -11.69 -18.96 2.97
C HIS A 133 -12.33 -17.57 3.06
N ILE A 134 -12.71 -16.97 1.94
CA ILE A 134 -13.39 -15.66 1.91
C ILE A 134 -14.70 -15.75 2.70
N LEU A 135 -15.52 -16.77 2.41
CA LEU A 135 -16.82 -16.96 3.06
C LEU A 135 -16.69 -17.23 4.56
N GLU A 136 -15.68 -17.98 4.98
CA GLU A 136 -15.39 -18.24 6.40
C GLU A 136 -14.82 -17.03 7.14
N SER A 137 -14.02 -16.20 6.47
CA SER A 137 -13.29 -15.08 7.09
C SER A 137 -14.19 -13.98 7.64
N ASN A 138 -15.44 -13.91 7.19
CA ASN A 138 -16.45 -12.91 7.57
C ASN A 138 -15.90 -11.46 7.62
N LEU A 139 -14.98 -11.13 6.69
CA LEU A 139 -14.39 -9.81 6.59
C LEU A 139 -15.47 -8.79 6.22
N SER A 140 -15.78 -7.91 7.16
CA SER A 140 -16.84 -6.92 6.98
C SER A 140 -16.45 -5.86 5.94
N VAL A 141 -17.30 -5.73 4.92
CA VAL A 141 -17.27 -4.61 3.95
C VAL A 141 -18.27 -3.51 4.33
N GLN A 142 -18.75 -3.47 5.57
CA GLN A 142 -19.80 -2.54 5.98
C GLN A 142 -19.41 -1.07 5.77
N TRP A 143 -18.14 -0.73 5.92
CA TRP A 143 -17.64 0.63 5.66
C TRP A 143 -17.84 1.03 4.18
N VAL A 144 -17.70 0.09 3.25
CA VAL A 144 -17.99 0.32 1.81
C VAL A 144 -19.46 0.64 1.63
N TYR A 145 -20.35 -0.15 2.24
CA TYR A 145 -21.79 0.10 2.17
C TYR A 145 -22.18 1.41 2.84
N ASN A 146 -21.51 1.82 3.91
CA ASN A 146 -21.74 3.12 4.53
C ASN A 146 -21.36 4.27 3.57
N CYS A 147 -20.31 4.14 2.76
CA CYS A 147 -20.03 5.11 1.70
C CYS A 147 -21.13 5.11 0.62
N LEU A 148 -21.43 3.92 0.06
CA LEU A 148 -22.41 3.75 -1.03
C LEU A 148 -23.83 4.19 -0.68
N ASP A 149 -24.22 4.06 0.60
CA ASP A 149 -25.51 4.47 1.16
C ASP A 149 -25.49 5.92 1.70
N HIS A 150 -24.42 6.68 1.45
CA HIS A 150 -24.23 8.05 1.96
C HIS A 150 -24.39 8.14 3.49
N LYS A 151 -23.82 7.21 4.25
CA LYS A 151 -23.74 7.25 5.72
C LYS A 151 -22.38 7.70 6.23
N SER A 152 -21.35 7.71 5.38
CA SER A 152 -19.98 8.13 5.71
C SER A 152 -19.26 8.75 4.51
N GLU A 153 -18.18 9.50 4.76
CA GLU A 153 -17.21 9.99 3.76
C GLU A 153 -17.81 10.91 2.66
N GLN A 154 -19.02 11.44 2.85
CA GLN A 154 -19.73 12.26 1.86
C GLN A 154 -18.97 13.53 1.47
N ASP A 155 -18.27 14.14 2.43
CA ASP A 155 -17.45 15.34 2.26
C ASP A 155 -16.22 15.10 1.36
N ARG A 156 -15.82 13.84 1.21
CA ARG A 156 -14.67 13.42 0.41
C ARG A 156 -15.06 12.85 -0.96
N LEU A 157 -16.35 12.75 -1.27
CA LEU A 157 -16.84 12.25 -2.56
C LEU A 157 -16.35 13.14 -3.71
N ILE A 158 -15.63 12.57 -4.68
CA ILE A 158 -15.17 13.27 -5.89
C ILE A 158 -16.25 13.23 -6.98
N PHE A 159 -16.84 12.05 -7.18
CA PHE A 159 -17.80 11.79 -8.24
C PHE A 159 -18.70 10.61 -7.88
N GLU A 160 -19.95 10.66 -8.33
CA GLU A 160 -20.90 9.55 -8.20
C GLU A 160 -21.67 9.34 -9.50
N ASP A 161 -21.77 8.08 -9.90
CA ASP A 161 -22.76 7.59 -10.85
C ASP A 161 -23.79 6.75 -10.09
N PRO A 162 -25.06 7.20 -10.02
CA PRO A 162 -26.07 6.56 -9.18
C PRO A 162 -26.65 5.26 -9.73
N ASP A 163 -26.29 4.87 -10.97
CA ASP A 163 -26.81 3.64 -11.59
C ASP A 163 -26.56 2.40 -10.72
N GLU A 164 -27.60 1.60 -10.48
CA GLU A 164 -27.51 0.47 -9.53
C GLU A 164 -26.62 -0.68 -10.04
N HIS A 165 -26.43 -0.79 -11.35
CA HIS A 165 -25.73 -1.91 -11.99
C HIS A 165 -24.31 -1.55 -12.42
N ASN A 166 -24.16 -0.41 -13.10
CA ASN A 166 -22.94 0.09 -13.70
C ASN A 166 -22.40 1.35 -13.00
N GLY A 167 -23.08 1.84 -11.96
CA GLY A 167 -22.67 3.02 -11.20
C GLY A 167 -21.62 2.73 -10.13
N PHE A 168 -21.03 3.81 -9.62
CA PHE A 168 -19.94 3.78 -8.65
C PHE A 168 -19.81 5.11 -7.93
N GLN A 169 -19.03 5.12 -6.84
CA GLN A 169 -18.58 6.34 -6.17
C GLN A 169 -17.05 6.41 -6.18
N LEU A 170 -16.49 7.60 -6.41
CA LEU A 170 -15.06 7.86 -6.46
C LEU A 170 -14.63 8.69 -5.25
N TYR A 171 -13.60 8.22 -4.56
CA TYR A 171 -13.04 8.85 -3.37
C TYR A 171 -11.51 9.00 -3.48
N PRO A 172 -10.90 9.97 -2.79
CA PRO A 172 -9.48 9.93 -2.47
C PRO A 172 -9.19 8.69 -1.62
N ASP A 173 -8.18 7.90 -1.96
CA ASP A 173 -7.75 6.77 -1.13
C ASP A 173 -7.20 7.27 0.21
N LEU A 174 -7.41 6.53 1.29
CA LEU A 174 -6.92 6.87 2.64
C LEU A 174 -5.41 7.14 2.69
N LYS A 175 -4.63 6.56 1.77
CA LYS A 175 -3.17 6.73 1.69
C LYS A 175 -2.75 8.08 1.11
N TRP A 176 -3.68 8.86 0.56
CA TRP A 176 -3.40 10.14 -0.06
C TRP A 176 -4.04 11.30 0.70
N ASN A 177 -3.24 12.31 1.03
CA ASN A 177 -3.68 13.49 1.77
C ASN A 177 -4.35 14.56 0.89
N GLY A 178 -4.35 14.38 -0.44
CA GLY A 178 -4.98 15.31 -1.37
C GLY A 178 -4.14 16.54 -1.73
N GLU A 179 -2.90 16.66 -1.21
CA GLU A 179 -2.07 17.85 -1.41
C GLU A 179 -1.14 17.71 -2.62
N THR A 180 -0.38 16.61 -2.66
CA THR A 180 0.64 16.40 -3.70
C THR A 180 0.06 15.60 -4.84
N MET A 181 0.08 16.14 -6.06
CA MET A 181 -0.46 15.40 -7.22
C MET A 181 0.47 14.26 -7.67
N GLU A 182 1.76 14.33 -7.35
CA GLU A 182 2.71 13.27 -7.69
C GLU A 182 2.42 11.93 -7.02
N ASN A 183 1.72 11.94 -5.88
CA ASN A 183 1.24 10.73 -5.20
C ASN A 183 -0.29 10.59 -5.24
N LEU A 184 -0.95 11.18 -6.24
CA LEU A 184 -2.40 11.08 -6.41
C LEU A 184 -2.85 9.62 -6.38
N TYR A 185 -3.82 9.35 -5.51
CA TYR A 185 -4.41 8.04 -5.31
C TYR A 185 -5.91 8.19 -5.03
N CYS A 186 -6.74 7.74 -5.96
CA CYS A 186 -8.17 7.61 -5.80
C CYS A 186 -8.61 6.13 -5.83
N GLN A 187 -9.79 5.87 -5.28
CA GLN A 187 -10.42 4.55 -5.28
C GLN A 187 -11.89 4.69 -5.70
N ALA A 188 -12.29 3.89 -6.68
CA ALA A 188 -13.67 3.77 -7.13
C ALA A 188 -14.32 2.53 -6.49
N LEU A 189 -15.47 2.71 -5.84
CA LEU A 189 -16.28 1.67 -5.22
C LEU A 189 -17.53 1.44 -6.07
N VAL A 190 -17.68 0.26 -6.67
CA VAL A 190 -18.85 -0.03 -7.52
C VAL A 190 -20.12 -0.14 -6.66
N ARG A 191 -21.28 0.31 -7.18
CA ARG A 191 -22.55 0.26 -6.42
C ARG A 191 -23.08 -1.18 -6.31
N ARG A 192 -22.91 -1.96 -7.38
CA ARG A 192 -23.39 -3.35 -7.46
C ARG A 192 -22.71 -4.21 -6.39
N ARG A 193 -23.50 -4.77 -5.47
CA ARG A 193 -23.02 -5.60 -4.36
C ARG A 193 -22.76 -7.04 -4.82
N GLY A 194 -21.91 -7.76 -4.08
CA GLY A 194 -21.68 -9.19 -4.28
C GLY A 194 -20.53 -9.56 -5.23
N ILE A 195 -19.96 -8.60 -5.97
CA ILE A 195 -18.74 -8.80 -6.75
C ILE A 195 -17.54 -8.72 -5.80
N LYS A 196 -16.87 -9.85 -5.52
CA LYS A 196 -15.81 -9.93 -4.51
C LYS A 196 -14.46 -9.46 -5.03
N SER A 197 -14.14 -9.85 -6.27
CA SER A 197 -12.86 -9.57 -6.91
C SER A 197 -12.98 -9.75 -8.43
N VAL A 198 -11.85 -9.69 -9.15
CA VAL A 198 -11.79 -9.99 -10.59
C VAL A 198 -12.31 -11.39 -10.94
N ARG A 199 -12.29 -12.36 -10.01
CA ARG A 199 -12.82 -13.72 -10.22
C ARG A 199 -14.31 -13.75 -10.56
N ASP A 200 -15.06 -12.77 -10.05
CA ASP A 200 -16.50 -12.66 -10.28
C ASP A 200 -16.82 -11.92 -11.59
N LEU A 201 -15.83 -11.34 -12.28
CA LEU A 201 -16.05 -10.57 -13.52
C LEU A 201 -16.35 -11.46 -14.72
N THR A 202 -17.28 -10.99 -15.55
CA THR A 202 -17.73 -11.60 -16.80
C THR A 202 -17.85 -10.56 -17.92
N ALA A 203 -18.14 -11.00 -19.15
CA ALA A 203 -18.38 -10.10 -20.28
C ALA A 203 -19.49 -9.06 -20.01
N ASP A 204 -20.51 -9.42 -19.22
CA ASP A 204 -21.63 -8.54 -18.88
C ASP A 204 -21.19 -7.35 -18.01
N ASP A 205 -19.98 -7.42 -17.43
CA ASP A 205 -19.43 -6.40 -16.55
C ASP A 205 -18.58 -5.37 -17.28
N ILE A 206 -18.27 -5.60 -18.56
CA ILE A 206 -17.49 -4.66 -19.38
C ILE A 206 -18.07 -3.23 -19.32
N PRO A 207 -19.39 -3.01 -19.45
CA PRO A 207 -19.97 -1.67 -19.33
C PRO A 207 -19.70 -0.98 -17.98
N LEU A 208 -19.77 -1.73 -16.87
CA LEU A 208 -19.40 -1.22 -15.54
C LEU A 208 -17.92 -0.80 -15.52
N LEU A 209 -17.02 -1.65 -16.01
CA LEU A 209 -15.57 -1.38 -15.98
C LEU A 209 -15.19 -0.15 -16.82
N GLU A 210 -15.75 -0.02 -18.02
CA GLU A 210 -15.55 1.13 -18.90
C GLU A 210 -16.11 2.41 -18.29
N ASN A 211 -17.33 2.34 -17.73
CA ASN A 211 -17.97 3.48 -17.08
C ASN A 211 -17.13 4.00 -15.91
N VAL A 212 -16.67 3.11 -15.02
CA VAL A 212 -15.81 3.47 -13.88
C VAL A 212 -14.52 4.11 -14.37
N LEU A 213 -13.87 3.51 -15.37
CA LEU A 213 -12.58 3.98 -15.88
C LEU A 213 -12.69 5.38 -16.50
N GLU A 214 -13.64 5.57 -17.42
CA GLU A 214 -13.81 6.81 -18.16
C GLU A 214 -14.27 7.95 -17.27
N LYS A 215 -15.34 7.74 -16.49
CA LYS A 215 -15.89 8.79 -15.62
C LYS A 215 -14.95 9.13 -14.47
N SER A 216 -14.19 8.17 -13.94
CA SER A 216 -13.18 8.48 -12.92
C SER A 216 -12.05 9.33 -13.47
N LYS A 217 -11.48 8.97 -14.63
CA LYS A 217 -10.42 9.77 -15.27
C LYS A 217 -10.90 11.19 -15.59
N LYS A 218 -12.15 11.34 -16.04
CA LYS A 218 -12.77 12.64 -16.28
C LYS A 218 -12.93 13.44 -14.98
N ALA A 219 -13.50 12.84 -13.94
CA ALA A 219 -13.71 13.51 -12.65
C ALA A 219 -12.38 13.93 -11.99
N ILE A 220 -11.33 13.10 -12.09
CA ILE A 220 -10.00 13.45 -11.57
C ILE A 220 -9.42 14.65 -12.33
N ARG A 221 -9.57 14.70 -13.66
CA ARG A 221 -9.14 15.85 -14.46
C ARG A 221 -9.89 17.12 -14.05
N GLU A 222 -11.21 17.04 -13.89
CA GLU A 222 -12.05 18.19 -13.53
C GLU A 222 -11.74 18.70 -12.11
N ARG A 223 -11.52 17.80 -11.16
CA ARG A 223 -11.26 18.11 -9.75
C ARG A 223 -9.83 18.58 -9.49
N TYR A 224 -8.84 17.96 -10.13
CA TYR A 224 -7.42 18.11 -9.77
C TYR A 224 -6.52 18.56 -10.94
N GLY A 225 -7.05 18.73 -12.16
CA GLY A 225 -6.28 19.18 -13.32
C GLY A 225 -5.30 18.16 -13.88
N VAL A 226 -5.33 16.90 -13.41
CA VAL A 226 -4.42 15.84 -13.88
C VAL A 226 -4.88 15.30 -15.23
N ASN A 227 -3.95 15.17 -16.17
CA ASN A 227 -4.25 14.63 -17.49
C ASN A 227 -4.67 13.14 -17.36
N PRO A 228 -5.81 12.71 -17.94
CA PRO A 228 -6.24 11.30 -17.97
C PRO A 228 -5.17 10.30 -18.41
N ALA A 229 -4.28 10.69 -19.33
CA ALA A 229 -3.17 9.84 -19.79
C ALA A 229 -2.07 9.63 -18.73
N GLN A 230 -2.05 10.45 -17.68
CA GLN A 230 -1.16 10.30 -16.53
C GLN A 230 -1.79 9.46 -15.41
N ILE A 231 -2.96 8.86 -15.63
CA ILE A 231 -3.66 8.04 -14.64
C ILE A 231 -3.69 6.58 -15.11
N LYS A 232 -3.12 5.68 -14.30
CA LYS A 232 -3.27 4.23 -14.48
C LYS A 232 -4.36 3.71 -13.56
N ALA A 233 -5.14 2.74 -14.03
CA ALA A 233 -6.19 2.09 -13.25
C ALA A 233 -5.97 0.58 -13.16
N TYR A 234 -6.17 0.00 -11.99
CA TYR A 234 -5.94 -1.44 -11.76
C TYR A 234 -6.76 -2.01 -10.62
N PHE A 235 -6.88 -3.34 -10.62
CA PHE A 235 -7.40 -4.15 -9.52
C PHE A 235 -6.25 -4.79 -8.74
N HIS A 236 -6.40 -4.92 -7.42
CA HIS A 236 -5.55 -5.82 -6.64
C HIS A 236 -6.05 -7.26 -6.74
N TYR A 237 -5.12 -8.21 -6.79
CA TYR A 237 -5.39 -9.62 -6.58
C TYR A 237 -4.31 -10.26 -5.69
N GLN A 238 -4.63 -10.75 -4.49
CA GLN A 238 -5.91 -10.64 -3.78
C GLN A 238 -6.22 -9.20 -3.34
N PRO A 239 -7.51 -8.78 -3.29
CA PRO A 239 -7.88 -7.48 -2.77
C PRO A 239 -7.78 -7.42 -1.24
N SER A 240 -7.63 -6.22 -0.66
CA SER A 240 -7.62 -6.05 0.80
C SER A 240 -9.00 -6.21 1.45
N PHE A 241 -10.08 -6.13 0.66
CA PHE A 241 -11.45 -6.40 1.05
C PHE A 241 -12.25 -6.88 -0.17
N TYR A 242 -13.23 -7.75 0.04
CA TYR A 242 -13.93 -8.45 -1.05
C TYR A 242 -15.22 -7.74 -1.47
N HIS A 243 -15.06 -6.52 -1.96
CA HIS A 243 -16.03 -5.77 -2.75
C HIS A 243 -15.27 -5.10 -3.88
N LEU A 244 -15.64 -5.34 -5.14
CA LEU A 244 -14.88 -4.87 -6.30
C LEU A 244 -14.62 -3.36 -6.23
N HIS A 245 -13.36 -2.99 -6.34
CA HIS A 245 -12.93 -1.59 -6.31
C HIS A 245 -11.77 -1.38 -7.26
N MET A 246 -11.76 -0.22 -7.91
CA MET A 246 -10.74 0.16 -8.88
C MET A 246 -9.81 1.20 -8.25
N HIS A 247 -8.51 0.96 -8.30
CA HIS A 247 -7.51 1.95 -7.90
C HIS A 247 -7.17 2.82 -9.10
N LEU A 248 -7.16 4.15 -8.91
CA LEU A 248 -6.72 5.12 -9.91
C LEU A 248 -5.58 5.95 -9.33
N VAL A 249 -4.39 5.83 -9.92
CA VAL A 249 -3.19 6.49 -9.40
C VAL A 249 -2.44 7.19 -10.52
N LYS A 250 -1.63 8.20 -10.16
CA LYS A 250 -0.71 8.80 -11.14
C LYS A 250 0.31 7.76 -11.61
N VAL A 251 0.60 7.74 -12.92
CA VAL A 251 1.48 6.73 -13.54
C VAL A 251 2.86 6.67 -12.87
N GLY A 252 3.46 7.83 -12.58
CA GLY A 252 4.77 7.96 -11.94
C GLY A 252 4.79 7.63 -10.44
N TYR A 253 3.64 7.40 -9.82
CA TYR A 253 3.56 7.02 -8.42
C TYR A 253 3.73 5.51 -8.26
N ASP A 254 4.70 5.11 -7.43
CA ASP A 254 4.85 3.74 -6.94
C ASP A 254 3.97 3.53 -5.70
N ALA A 255 2.68 3.33 -5.95
CA ALA A 255 1.67 3.22 -4.91
C ALA A 255 1.86 1.94 -4.06
N PRO A 256 1.76 2.01 -2.72
CA PRO A 256 1.79 0.83 -1.88
C PRO A 256 0.71 -0.19 -2.28
N GLY A 257 1.11 -1.44 -2.47
CA GLY A 257 0.20 -2.51 -2.92
C GLY A 257 0.06 -2.63 -4.44
N GLY A 258 0.54 -1.65 -5.21
CA GLY A 258 0.69 -1.71 -6.67
C GLY A 258 1.77 -2.72 -7.08
N SER A 259 1.53 -3.99 -6.76
CA SER A 259 2.47 -5.08 -6.96
C SER A 259 2.47 -5.57 -8.41
N MET A 260 3.45 -6.41 -8.73
CA MET A 260 3.55 -7.23 -9.95
C MET A 260 2.27 -8.01 -10.29
N TYR A 261 1.36 -8.19 -9.33
CA TYR A 261 0.11 -8.96 -9.49
C TYR A 261 -1.15 -8.10 -9.59
N SER A 262 -0.98 -6.79 -9.68
CA SER A 262 -2.08 -5.88 -10.00
C SER A 262 -2.51 -6.11 -11.44
N ILE A 263 -3.82 -6.07 -11.69
CA ILE A 263 -4.39 -6.32 -13.02
C ILE A 263 -4.84 -4.97 -13.59
N PRO A 264 -4.18 -4.42 -14.63
CA PRO A 264 -4.63 -3.20 -15.28
C PRO A 264 -6.06 -3.35 -15.80
N VAL A 265 -6.89 -2.33 -15.61
CA VAL A 265 -8.32 -2.39 -15.98
C VAL A 265 -8.50 -2.57 -17.47
N GLU A 266 -7.71 -1.87 -18.28
CA GLU A 266 -7.73 -2.00 -19.74
C GLU A 266 -7.38 -3.43 -20.19
N VAL A 267 -6.44 -4.11 -19.49
CA VAL A 267 -6.11 -5.51 -19.73
C VAL A 267 -7.27 -6.41 -19.30
N ALA A 268 -7.93 -6.12 -18.18
CA ALA A 268 -9.08 -6.90 -17.73
C ALA A 268 -10.26 -6.84 -18.70
N ILE A 269 -10.58 -5.66 -19.21
CA ILE A 269 -11.58 -5.47 -20.27
C ILE A 269 -11.18 -6.26 -21.52
N GLY A 270 -9.91 -6.17 -21.95
CA GLY A 270 -9.40 -6.93 -23.08
C GLY A 270 -9.56 -8.45 -22.91
N ASN A 271 -9.20 -8.98 -21.74
CA ASN A 271 -9.36 -10.39 -21.40
C ASN A 271 -10.82 -10.85 -21.46
N LEU A 272 -11.75 -10.08 -20.92
CA LEU A 272 -13.18 -10.38 -20.95
C LEU A 272 -13.77 -10.34 -22.35
N ARG A 273 -13.27 -9.45 -23.23
CA ARG A 273 -13.66 -9.41 -24.64
C ARG A 273 -13.14 -10.62 -25.43
N ILE A 274 -11.97 -11.13 -25.08
CA ILE A 274 -11.41 -12.36 -25.66
C ILE A 274 -12.22 -13.57 -25.20
N ALA A 275 -12.53 -13.65 -23.91
CA ALA A 275 -13.34 -14.70 -23.32
C ALA A 275 -14.17 -14.16 -22.15
N GLY A 276 -15.50 -14.21 -22.28
CA GLY A 276 -16.41 -13.63 -21.28
C GLY A 276 -16.36 -14.28 -19.90
N ASP A 277 -15.74 -15.44 -19.76
CA ASP A 277 -15.49 -16.16 -18.50
C ASP A 277 -13.99 -16.27 -18.18
N TYR A 278 -13.14 -15.42 -18.77
CA TYR A 278 -11.68 -15.49 -18.66
C TYR A 278 -11.20 -15.64 -17.21
N TYR A 279 -11.68 -14.78 -16.32
CA TYR A 279 -11.23 -14.74 -14.93
C TYR A 279 -11.69 -15.94 -14.08
N LYS A 280 -12.71 -16.67 -14.52
CA LYS A 280 -13.12 -17.93 -13.88
C LYS A 280 -12.12 -19.06 -14.17
N ARG A 281 -11.42 -19.00 -15.31
CA ARG A 281 -10.53 -20.08 -15.78
C ARG A 281 -9.05 -19.77 -15.63
N ALA A 282 -8.67 -18.50 -15.75
CA ALA A 282 -7.28 -18.09 -15.74
C ALA A 282 -6.58 -18.47 -14.42
N THR A 283 -5.30 -18.83 -14.52
CA THR A 283 -4.43 -18.90 -13.35
C THR A 283 -4.01 -17.48 -12.98
N LEU A 284 -4.35 -17.04 -11.77
CA LEU A 284 -4.07 -15.70 -11.28
C LEU A 284 -2.98 -15.78 -10.20
N PRO A 285 -1.78 -15.25 -10.46
CA PRO A 285 -0.74 -15.19 -9.44
C PRO A 285 -1.08 -14.15 -8.38
N PHE A 286 -0.78 -14.45 -7.11
CA PHE A 286 -0.77 -13.46 -6.04
C PHE A 286 0.36 -13.75 -5.04
N MET A 287 0.76 -12.74 -4.27
CA MET A 287 1.76 -12.89 -3.21
C MET A 287 1.07 -13.13 -1.86
N GLY A 288 1.41 -14.24 -1.22
CA GLY A 288 1.01 -14.56 0.16
C GLY A 288 2.20 -14.42 1.11
N LYS A 289 1.96 -13.91 2.33
CA LYS A 289 2.97 -13.95 3.41
C LYS A 289 2.91 -15.30 4.10
N ALA A 290 4.04 -15.78 4.63
CA ALA A 290 4.13 -17.07 5.31
C ALA A 290 3.02 -17.29 6.35
N LEU A 291 2.75 -16.30 7.21
CA LEU A 291 1.75 -16.42 8.29
C LEU A 291 0.34 -15.98 7.87
N ASP A 292 0.12 -15.62 6.60
CA ASP A 292 -1.19 -15.26 6.11
C ASP A 292 -2.12 -16.49 6.10
N PRO A 293 -3.36 -16.39 6.63
CA PRO A 293 -4.26 -17.54 6.71
C PRO A 293 -4.57 -18.19 5.36
N LEU A 294 -4.71 -17.40 4.29
CA LEU A 294 -4.95 -17.95 2.96
C LEU A 294 -3.70 -18.67 2.44
N CYS A 295 -2.52 -18.06 2.60
CA CYS A 295 -1.25 -18.70 2.26
C CYS A 295 -1.06 -20.06 2.96
N GLN A 296 -1.41 -20.15 4.25
CA GLN A 296 -1.38 -21.40 5.00
C GLN A 296 -2.35 -22.46 4.45
N LYS A 297 -3.53 -22.06 3.95
CA LYS A 297 -4.46 -22.98 3.28
C LYS A 297 -3.90 -23.52 1.96
N PHE A 298 -3.23 -22.69 1.17
CA PHE A 298 -2.54 -23.15 -0.05
C PHE A 298 -1.41 -24.13 0.26
N LYS A 299 -0.64 -23.89 1.34
CA LYS A 299 0.34 -24.86 1.82
C LYS A 299 -0.31 -26.17 2.24
N ALA A 300 -1.38 -26.12 3.05
CA ALA A 300 -2.07 -27.32 3.50
C ALA A 300 -2.66 -28.15 2.33
N ALA A 301 -3.03 -27.49 1.24
CA ALA A 301 -3.50 -28.12 0.01
C ALA A 301 -2.36 -28.61 -0.91
N GLY A 302 -1.09 -28.49 -0.52
CA GLY A 302 0.08 -28.92 -1.30
C GLY A 302 0.32 -28.08 -2.56
N LYS A 303 -0.15 -26.82 -2.59
CA LYS A 303 -0.01 -25.92 -3.75
C LYS A 303 1.28 -25.10 -3.72
N ILE A 304 1.88 -24.96 -2.54
CA ILE A 304 3.15 -24.28 -2.29
C ILE A 304 3.88 -24.98 -1.14
N ASP A 305 5.21 -24.95 -1.17
CA ASP A 305 6.06 -25.46 -0.11
C ASP A 305 6.82 -24.29 0.56
N PHE A 306 7.09 -24.44 1.86
CA PHE A 306 7.94 -23.53 2.65
C PHE A 306 9.24 -24.24 3.00
#